data_AF-A0A9E1XUM0-F1
#
_entry.id   AF-A0A9E1XUM0-F1
#
_cell.length_a   1.000
_cell.length_b   1.000
_cell.length_c   1.000
_cell.angle_alpha   90.00
_cell.angle_beta   90.00
_cell.angle_gamma   90.00
#
_symmetry.space_group_name_H-M   'P 1'
#
loop_
_entity.id
_entity.type
_entity.pdbx_description
1 polymer ?
#
loop_
_entity_poly.entity_id
_entity_poly.type
_entity_poly.pdbx_seq_one_letter_code
_entity_poly.pdbx_strand_id
1 'polypeptide(L)'
;MTMTSRERVLTTINHGVPDRVPIIIGTSNATGLKIKPYLELKEMEGINTPDKYLYDWPELGTADPDEQIMRLLKSDVRGVLDQEPAHILEKNKNRPPILII
;
A
#
# COMPACT_ATOMS: atom_id res chain seq x y z
N MET A 1 -26.34 -1.55 -12.19
CA MET A 1 -25.15 -1.71 -13.05
C MET A 1 -23.92 -1.61 -12.17
N THR A 2 -22.94 -2.48 -12.35
CA THR A 2 -21.70 -2.47 -11.57
C THR A 2 -20.74 -1.45 -12.18
N MET A 3 -20.27 -0.48 -11.39
CA MET A 3 -19.28 0.50 -11.83
C MET A 3 -17.88 -0.12 -11.80
N THR A 4 -17.02 0.29 -12.72
CA THR A 4 -15.57 0.08 -12.60
C THR A 4 -15.01 0.87 -11.42
N SER A 5 -13.82 0.51 -10.93
CA SER A 5 -13.14 1.27 -9.88
C SER A 5 -12.97 2.75 -10.24
N ARG A 6 -12.63 3.05 -11.50
CA ARG A 6 -12.48 4.42 -11.98
C ARG A 6 -13.80 5.19 -11.95
N GLU A 7 -14.88 4.60 -12.48
CA GLU A 7 -16.20 5.23 -12.47
C GLU A 7 -16.71 5.46 -11.04
N ARG A 8 -16.48 4.49 -10.15
CA ARG A 8 -16.86 4.58 -8.73
C ARG A 8 -16.18 5.75 -8.04
N VAL A 9 -14.87 5.89 -8.22
CA VAL A 9 -14.07 6.98 -7.64
C VAL A 9 -14.51 8.33 -8.22
N LEU A 10 -14.64 8.43 -9.55
CA LEU A 10 -15.08 9.67 -10.21
C LEU A 10 -16.50 10.08 -9.80
N THR A 11 -17.42 9.12 -9.66
CA THR A 11 -18.79 9.41 -9.18
C THR A 11 -18.76 9.96 -7.76
N THR A 12 -17.95 9.36 -6.88
CA THR A 12 -17.80 9.80 -5.49
C THR A 12 -17.19 11.21 -5.41
N ILE A 13 -16.13 11.49 -6.18
CA ILE A 13 -15.49 12.82 -6.24
C ILE A 13 -16.47 13.88 -6.74
N ASN A 14 -17.34 13.52 -7.68
CA ASN A 14 -18.40 14.41 -8.18
C ASN A 14 -19.64 14.47 -7.27
N HIS A 15 -19.52 14.06 -5.99
CA HIS A 15 -20.60 14.05 -5.01
C HIS A 15 -21.84 13.24 -5.41
N GLY A 16 -21.70 12.28 -6.33
CA GLY A 16 -22.74 11.33 -6.70
C GLY A 16 -22.79 10.12 -5.75
N VAL A 17 -23.81 9.27 -5.93
CA VAL A 17 -23.95 8.01 -5.19
C VAL A 17 -23.38 6.86 -6.03
N PRO A 18 -22.21 6.28 -5.67
CA PRO A 18 -21.64 5.15 -6.38
C PRO A 18 -22.39 3.84 -6.10
N ASP A 19 -22.07 2.78 -6.85
CA ASP A 19 -22.60 1.43 -6.66
C ASP A 19 -22.17 0.76 -5.33
N ARG A 20 -21.04 1.19 -4.77
CA ARG A 20 -20.58 0.93 -3.39
C ARG A 20 -19.57 1.99 -2.95
N VAL A 21 -19.27 2.03 -1.65
CA VAL A 21 -18.19 2.89 -1.11
C VAL A 21 -16.84 2.50 -1.75
N PRO A 22 -16.06 3.46 -2.28
CA PRO A 22 -14.69 3.20 -2.76
C PRO A 22 -13.78 2.71 -1.65
N ILE A 23 -12.89 1.77 -1.96
CA ILE A 23 -11.88 1.22 -1.04
C ILE A 23 -10.50 1.74 -1.47
N ILE A 24 -9.84 2.47 -0.57
CA ILE A 24 -8.53 3.09 -0.79
C ILE A 24 -7.53 2.45 0.16
N ILE A 25 -6.49 1.81 -0.39
CA ILE A 25 -5.44 1.09 0.36
C ILE A 25 -4.09 1.51 -0.20
N GLY A 26 -3.09 1.76 0.66
CA GLY A 26 -1.70 1.89 0.24
C GLY A 26 -1.38 3.03 -0.74
N THR A 27 -2.19 4.09 -0.79
CA THR A 27 -2.04 5.17 -1.79
C THR A 27 -1.12 6.32 -1.38
N SER A 28 -0.48 6.21 -0.22
CA SER A 28 0.49 7.20 0.26
C SER A 28 1.68 6.51 0.91
N ASN A 29 2.80 7.24 0.99
CA ASN A 29 4.01 6.84 1.71
C ASN A 29 3.82 6.74 3.23
N ALA A 30 2.59 6.73 3.74
CA ALA A 30 2.25 6.69 5.17
C ALA A 30 1.11 5.71 5.50
N THR A 31 0.51 5.07 4.48
CA THR A 31 -0.59 4.12 4.65
C THR A 31 -0.22 2.79 4.01
N GLY A 32 -0.58 1.69 4.66
CA GLY A 32 -0.21 0.36 4.19
C GLY A 32 -0.82 -0.73 5.06
N LEU A 33 -0.34 -1.95 4.86
CA LEU A 33 -0.77 -3.13 5.63
C LEU A 33 0.32 -3.50 6.63
N LYS A 34 -0.07 -3.96 7.83
CA LYS A 34 0.91 -4.52 8.77
C LYS A 34 1.51 -5.79 8.16
N ILE A 35 2.82 -5.95 8.30
CA ILE A 35 3.56 -7.00 7.60
C ILE A 35 3.05 -8.40 7.96
N LYS A 36 2.82 -8.68 9.25
CA LYS A 36 2.36 -10.00 9.71
C LYS A 36 1.03 -10.43 9.06
N PRO A 37 -0.08 -9.67 9.18
CA PRO A 37 -1.33 -10.06 8.54
C PRO A 37 -1.26 -10.03 7.00
N TYR A 38 -0.39 -9.23 6.40
CA TYR A 38 -0.16 -9.25 4.95
C TYR A 38 0.47 -10.58 4.49
N LEU A 39 1.47 -11.09 5.22
CA LEU A 39 2.09 -12.38 4.92
C LEU A 39 1.13 -13.56 5.12
N GLU A 40 0.36 -13.53 6.21
CA GLU A 40 -0.69 -14.54 6.46
C GLU A 40 -1.75 -14.54 5.34
N LEU A 41 -2.15 -13.36 4.84
CA LEU A 41 -3.04 -13.25 3.69
C LEU A 41 -2.44 -13.86 2.42
N LYS A 42 -1.14 -13.62 2.16
CA LYS A 42 -0.45 -14.23 1.01
C LYS A 42 -0.41 -15.75 1.10
N GLU A 43 -0.13 -16.29 2.28
CA GLU A 43 -0.13 -17.74 2.53
C GLU A 43 -1.51 -18.35 2.28
N MET A 44 -2.57 -17.73 2.81
CA MET A 44 -3.96 -18.18 2.62
C MET A 44 -4.38 -18.23 1.14
N GLU A 45 -3.87 -17.31 0.33
CA GLU A 45 -4.23 -17.16 -1.09
C GLU A 45 -3.21 -17.81 -2.04
N GLY A 46 -2.17 -18.45 -1.51
CA GLY A 46 -1.12 -19.10 -2.31
C GLY A 46 -0.27 -18.13 -3.15
N ILE A 47 -0.15 -16.87 -2.73
CA ILE A 47 0.55 -15.81 -3.47
C ILE A 47 2.05 -15.82 -3.13
N ASN A 48 2.86 -16.29 -4.07
CA ASN A 48 4.32 -16.38 -3.95
C ASN A 48 5.03 -15.22 -4.69
N THR A 49 4.81 -13.99 -4.25
CA THR A 49 5.54 -12.79 -4.71
C THR A 49 6.63 -12.40 -3.71
N PRO A 50 7.69 -11.66 -4.12
CA PRO A 50 8.67 -11.14 -3.15
C PRO A 50 8.01 -10.21 -2.13
N ASP A 51 8.43 -10.31 -0.87
CA ASP A 51 7.98 -9.41 0.19
C ASP A 51 8.67 -8.07 0.06
N LYS A 52 7.87 -7.00 0.13
CA LYS A 52 8.35 -5.63 0.09
C LYS A 52 7.82 -4.88 1.31
N TYR A 53 8.68 -4.04 1.85
CA TYR A 53 8.32 -3.12 2.93
C TYR A 53 8.15 -1.74 2.33
N LEU A 54 7.21 -0.97 2.88
CA LEU A 54 6.98 0.42 2.48
C LEU A 54 8.21 1.29 2.79
N TYR A 55 8.98 0.90 3.81
CA TYR A 55 10.19 1.58 4.23
C TYR A 55 11.35 0.60 4.35
N ASP A 56 12.56 1.07 4.13
CA ASP A 56 13.80 0.33 4.42
C ASP A 56 14.06 0.15 5.92
N TRP A 57 13.08 0.46 6.77
CA TRP A 57 13.12 0.32 8.24
C TRP A 57 12.15 -0.78 8.67
N PRO A 58 12.64 -2.02 8.83
CA PRO A 58 11.79 -3.17 9.16
C PRO A 58 10.96 -2.97 10.44
N GLU A 59 11.43 -2.15 11.37
CA GLU A 59 10.77 -1.87 12.66
C GLU A 59 9.40 -1.21 12.51
N LEU A 60 9.17 -0.47 11.41
CA LEU A 60 7.86 0.11 11.14
C LEU A 60 6.81 -0.96 10.78
N GLY A 61 7.27 -2.11 10.27
CA GLY A 61 6.44 -3.30 10.04
C GLY A 61 5.29 -3.07 9.07
N THR A 62 5.50 -2.24 8.05
CA THR A 62 4.50 -1.92 7.02
C THR A 62 4.90 -2.52 5.68
N ALA A 63 4.01 -3.34 5.11
CA ALA A 63 4.16 -3.93 3.80
C ALA A 63 3.90 -2.91 2.68
N ASP A 64 4.62 -3.06 1.59
CA ASP A 64 4.30 -2.48 0.28
C ASP A 64 3.50 -3.53 -0.52
N PRO A 65 2.16 -3.44 -0.58
CA PRO A 65 1.31 -4.48 -1.12
C PRO A 65 1.46 -4.61 -2.64
N ASP A 66 1.69 -5.84 -3.10
CA ASP A 66 1.76 -6.14 -4.52
C ASP A 66 0.40 -6.02 -5.23
N GLU A 67 0.46 -5.96 -6.57
CA GLU A 67 -0.72 -5.78 -7.42
C GLU A 67 -1.77 -6.90 -7.28
N GLN A 68 -1.37 -8.14 -6.98
CA GLN A 68 -2.32 -9.24 -6.80
C GLN A 68 -3.13 -9.05 -5.52
N ILE A 69 -2.45 -8.67 -4.42
CA ILE A 69 -3.12 -8.34 -3.16
C ILE A 69 -4.02 -7.11 -3.32
N MET A 70 -3.56 -6.07 -4.02
CA MET A 70 -4.38 -4.90 -4.29
C MET A 70 -5.66 -5.21 -5.09
N ARG A 71 -5.59 -6.19 -6.01
CA ARG A 71 -6.77 -6.71 -6.74
C ARG A 71 -7.68 -7.57 -5.88
N LEU A 72 -7.10 -8.47 -5.08
CA LEU A 72 -7.81 -9.33 -4.14
C LEU A 72 -8.66 -8.50 -3.16
N LEU A 73 -8.05 -7.46 -2.57
CA LEU A 73 -8.68 -6.53 -1.64
C LEU A 73 -9.62 -5.52 -2.33
N LYS A 74 -9.74 -5.57 -3.66
CA LYS A 74 -10.60 -4.70 -4.48
C LYS A 74 -10.35 -3.21 -4.25
N SER A 75 -9.07 -2.84 -4.07
CA SER A 75 -8.70 -1.43 -3.96
C SER A 75 -8.98 -0.71 -5.29
N ASP A 76 -9.69 0.41 -5.19
CA ASP A 76 -10.21 1.16 -6.33
C ASP A 76 -9.21 2.13 -6.96
N VAL A 77 -8.01 2.23 -6.38
CA VAL A 77 -6.99 3.22 -6.73
C VAL A 77 -5.59 2.61 -6.66
N ARG A 78 -4.63 3.27 -7.31
CA ARG A 78 -3.19 3.00 -7.16
C ARG A 78 -2.48 4.30 -6.85
N GLY A 79 -1.57 4.26 -5.87
CA GLY A 79 -0.75 5.40 -5.50
C GLY A 79 0.22 5.74 -6.62
N VAL A 80 0.37 7.04 -6.90
CA VAL A 80 1.53 7.58 -7.60
C VAL A 80 2.28 8.39 -6.56
N LEU A 81 3.46 7.91 -6.19
CA LEU A 81 4.21 8.39 -5.05
C LEU A 81 5.38 9.26 -5.54
N ASP A 82 5.70 10.28 -4.77
CA ASP A 82 6.93 11.04 -4.94
C ASP A 82 8.15 10.16 -4.65
N GLN A 83 9.25 10.44 -5.35
CA GLN A 83 10.52 9.79 -5.07
C GLN A 83 11.32 10.62 -4.08
N GLU A 84 11.86 9.95 -3.06
CA GLU A 84 12.78 10.55 -2.12
C GLU A 84 14.11 10.87 -2.84
N PRO A 85 14.72 12.06 -2.62
CA PRO A 85 16.01 12.38 -3.22
C PRO A 85 17.09 11.34 -2.87
N ALA A 86 17.90 10.94 -3.85
CA ALA A 86 18.88 9.86 -3.70
C ALA A 86 19.82 10.02 -2.50
N HIS A 87 20.26 11.25 -2.20
CA HIS A 87 21.15 11.53 -1.07
C HIS A 87 20.47 11.30 0.30
N ILE A 88 19.15 11.41 0.38
CA ILE A 88 18.40 11.11 1.61
C ILE A 88 18.27 9.60 1.79
N LEU A 89 17.97 8.85 0.71
CA LEU A 89 17.97 7.38 0.71
C LEU A 89 19.33 6.82 1.16
N GLU A 90 20.42 7.35 0.62
CA GLU A 90 21.79 6.94 1.02
C GLU A 90 22.08 7.25 2.49
N LYS A 91 21.72 8.45 2.96
CA LYS A 91 21.85 8.82 4.37
C LYS A 91 21.05 7.89 5.28
N ASN A 92 19.80 7.57 4.91
CA ASN A 92 18.90 6.70 5.68
C ASN A 92 19.40 5.26 5.73
N LYS A 93 20.01 4.75 4.65
CA LYS A 93 20.61 3.43 4.58
C LYS A 93 21.86 3.29 5.47
N ASN A 94 22.62 4.38 5.59
CA ASN A 94 23.86 4.42 6.37
C ASN A 94 23.67 4.95 7.80
N ARG A 95 22.44 5.18 8.25
CA ARG A 95 22.17 5.70 9.59
C ARG A 95 22.48 4.63 10.66
N PRO A 96 22.95 5.02 11.86
CA PRO A 96 23.05 4.08 12.97
C PRO A 96 21.63 3.62 13.40
N PRO A 97 21.47 2.37 13.87
CA PRO A 97 20.20 1.91 14.40
C PRO A 97 19.75 2.79 15.57
N ILE A 98 18.46 3.10 15.62
CA ILE A 98 17.89 3.86 16.75
C ILE A 98 17.88 2.91 17.95
N LEU A 99 18.78 3.14 18.91
CA LEU A 99 18.68 2.54 20.24
C LEU A 99 17.44 3.13 20.91
N ILE A 100 16.38 2.33 21.00
CA ILE A 100 15.25 2.62 21.89
C ILE A 100 15.77 2.28 23.29
N ILE A 101 16.16 3.32 24.05
CA ILE A 101 16.50 3.25 25.47
C ILE A 101 15.25 3.05 26.32
#